data_AF-A0A349MBL5-F1
#
_entry.id   AF-A0A349MBL5-F1
#
_cell.length_a   1.000
_cell.length_b   1.000
_cell.length_c   1.000
_cell.angle_alpha   90.00
_cell.angle_beta   90.00
_cell.angle_gamma   90.00
#
_symmetry.space_group_name_H-M   'P 1'
#
loop_
_entity.id
_entity.type
_entity.pdbx_description
1 polymer ?
#
loop_
_entity_poly.entity_id
_entity_poly.type
_entity_poly.pdbx_seq_one_letter_code
_entity_poly.pdbx_strand_id
1 'polypeptide(L)'
;MSEIQRICCFLVFVGLTSVVSAQSLLDELNAAFEDPSLPVTATFKDTRIVNVQSNETPAEGVLHFVIAHRFGTLSSGAYDLWGLDNAQMRMAFDYGVTEGLALGVARNTYQKTYEANVKVKLLRQISGPEAFPLSLTWYSVAMANGTRAPSEDTPYPFSRRLSYVHQAVLARKMNEKWSLAVVPSFVHRNFVSESGDAHDL
;
A
#
# COMPACT_ATOMS: atom_id res chain seq x y z
N MET A 1 -64.73 11.69 -40.98
CA MET A 1 -63.33 11.41 -41.36
C MET A 1 -62.61 12.76 -41.47
N SER A 2 -62.41 13.46 -40.36
CA SER A 2 -61.26 13.42 -39.44
C SER A 2 -60.09 14.31 -39.92
N GLU A 3 -60.15 15.56 -39.43
CA GLU A 3 -59.08 16.48 -39.03
C GLU A 3 -57.86 16.62 -39.97
N ILE A 4 -57.84 17.62 -40.85
CA ILE A 4 -57.36 19.01 -40.64
C ILE A 4 -55.91 19.07 -40.15
N GLN A 5 -55.07 19.38 -41.13
CA GLN A 5 -53.66 19.73 -41.06
C GLN A 5 -53.37 20.69 -39.89
N ARG A 6 -52.53 20.25 -38.96
CA ARG A 6 -52.02 21.08 -37.87
C ARG A 6 -51.02 22.09 -38.43
N ILE A 7 -51.47 23.33 -38.33
CA ILE A 7 -50.84 24.61 -38.64
C ILE A 7 -49.72 24.95 -37.63
N CYS A 8 -48.67 25.58 -38.16
CA CYS A 8 -47.75 26.57 -37.58
C CYS A 8 -47.30 26.43 -36.12
N CYS A 9 -45.98 26.25 -35.94
CA CYS A 9 -45.09 27.37 -35.56
C CYS A 9 -43.67 26.83 -35.40
N PHE A 10 -42.88 26.96 -36.48
CA PHE A 10 -41.45 26.70 -36.48
C PHE A 10 -40.77 27.92 -35.81
N LEU A 11 -40.65 27.91 -34.49
CA LEU A 11 -39.83 28.88 -33.76
C LEU A 11 -38.36 28.45 -33.92
N VAL A 12 -37.72 28.95 -34.98
CA VAL A 12 -36.26 28.91 -35.12
C VAL A 12 -35.68 29.82 -34.05
N PHE A 13 -35.21 29.22 -32.96
CA PHE A 13 -34.38 29.91 -31.98
C PHE A 13 -32.99 30.09 -32.61
N VAL A 14 -32.79 31.20 -33.31
CA VAL A 14 -31.44 31.65 -33.71
C VAL A 14 -30.73 32.10 -32.44
N GLY A 15 -30.10 31.14 -31.75
CA GLY A 15 -29.15 31.42 -30.69
C GLY A 15 -27.91 32.04 -31.33
N LEU A 16 -27.80 33.36 -31.26
CA LEU A 16 -26.55 34.08 -31.49
C LEU A 16 -25.59 33.65 -30.36
N THR A 17 -24.81 32.60 -30.58
CA THR A 17 -23.71 32.25 -29.68
C THR A 17 -22.59 33.23 -29.95
N SER A 18 -22.61 34.37 -29.25
CA SER A 18 -21.39 35.14 -29.02
C SER A 18 -20.40 34.22 -28.33
N VAL A 19 -19.43 33.72 -29.10
CA VAL A 19 -18.26 33.00 -28.61
C VAL A 19 -17.46 34.01 -27.79
N VAL A 20 -17.78 34.08 -26.50
CA VAL A 20 -17.10 34.95 -25.55
C VAL A 20 -15.65 34.48 -25.43
N SER A 21 -14.72 35.40 -25.66
CA SER A 21 -13.26 35.22 -25.57
C SER A 21 -12.74 35.04 -24.12
N ALA A 22 -13.54 34.42 -23.24
CA ALA A 22 -13.18 34.16 -21.85
C ALA A 22 -12.11 33.06 -21.71
N GLN A 23 -12.05 32.11 -22.65
CA GLN A 23 -11.00 31.09 -22.67
C GLN A 23 -9.60 31.72 -22.79
N SER A 24 -9.44 32.74 -23.64
CA SER A 24 -8.15 33.40 -23.87
C SER A 24 -7.59 34.10 -22.62
N LEU A 25 -8.45 34.71 -21.81
CA LEU A 25 -8.05 35.39 -20.58
C LEU A 25 -7.74 34.40 -19.44
N LEU A 26 -8.43 33.25 -19.43
CA LEU A 26 -8.13 32.15 -18.51
C LEU A 26 -6.82 31.44 -18.88
N ASP A 27 -6.55 31.24 -20.17
CA ASP A 27 -5.31 30.63 -20.64
C ASP A 27 -4.10 31.53 -20.35
N GLU A 28 -4.24 32.86 -20.48
CA GLU A 28 -3.18 33.82 -20.15
C GLU A 28 -2.96 33.95 -18.62
N LEU A 29 -4.03 33.85 -17.82
CA LEU A 29 -3.93 33.75 -16.37
C LEU A 29 -3.24 32.45 -15.93
N ASN A 30 -3.58 31.30 -16.55
CA ASN A 30 -2.95 30.02 -16.27
C ASN A 30 -1.49 29.98 -16.74
N ALA A 31 -1.15 30.64 -17.84
CA ALA A 31 0.24 30.76 -18.32
C ALA A 31 1.12 31.61 -17.38
N ALA A 32 0.51 32.46 -16.54
CA ALA A 32 1.23 33.24 -15.53
C ALA A 32 1.58 32.44 -14.25
N PHE A 33 1.02 31.24 -14.08
CA PHE A 33 1.31 30.35 -12.95
C PHE A 33 2.03 29.08 -13.44
N GLU A 34 3.30 28.92 -13.07
CA GLU A 34 3.95 27.61 -13.19
C GLU A 34 3.41 26.69 -12.10
N ASP A 35 2.88 25.53 -12.50
CA ASP A 35 2.45 24.51 -11.55
C ASP A 35 3.64 24.06 -10.69
N PRO A 36 3.53 24.09 -9.35
CA PRO A 36 4.64 23.72 -8.49
C PRO A 36 4.95 22.22 -8.60
N SER A 37 6.22 21.86 -8.41
CA SER A 37 6.65 20.47 -8.24
C SER A 37 6.14 19.93 -6.91
N LEU A 38 5.22 18.96 -6.96
CA LEU A 38 4.59 18.37 -5.77
C LEU A 38 4.89 16.87 -5.64
N PRO A 39 5.13 16.35 -4.42
CA PRO A 39 5.23 14.92 -4.20
C PRO A 39 3.93 14.20 -4.57
N VAL A 40 4.05 13.11 -5.32
CA VAL A 40 2.93 12.25 -5.65
C VAL A 40 2.51 11.46 -4.41
N THR A 41 1.23 11.59 -4.06
CA THR A 41 0.63 10.91 -2.90
C THR A 41 -0.34 9.81 -3.32
N ALA A 42 -0.64 8.92 -2.37
CA ALA A 42 -1.60 7.83 -2.52
C ALA A 42 -1.30 6.99 -3.78
N THR A 43 -0.06 6.51 -3.88
CA THR A 43 0.32 5.50 -4.88
C THR A 43 -0.44 4.21 -4.58
N PHE A 44 -0.51 3.85 -3.30
CA PHE A 44 -1.45 2.88 -2.77
C PHE A 44 -2.30 3.51 -1.66
N LYS A 45 -3.40 2.85 -1.29
CA LYS A 45 -4.35 3.39 -0.32
C LYS A 45 -3.98 3.11 1.13
N ASP A 46 -3.02 2.22 1.35
CA ASP A 46 -2.57 1.80 2.67
C ASP A 46 -1.07 1.45 2.60
N THR A 47 -0.44 1.32 3.76
CA THR A 47 0.91 0.84 4.05
C THR A 47 1.20 -0.57 3.55
N ARG A 48 0.18 -1.35 3.17
CA ARG A 48 0.30 -2.71 2.64
C ARG A 48 -0.64 -2.95 1.46
N ILE A 49 -0.25 -3.87 0.59
CA ILE A 49 -1.03 -4.40 -0.53
C ILE A 49 -1.17 -5.90 -0.29
N VAL A 50 -2.29 -6.31 0.29
CA VAL A 50 -2.52 -7.68 0.73
C VAL A 50 -1.41 -8.12 1.71
N ASN A 51 -0.42 -8.91 1.25
CA ASN A 51 0.69 -9.40 2.06
C ASN A 51 2.00 -8.62 1.86
N VAL A 52 2.07 -7.77 0.83
CA VAL A 52 3.30 -7.05 0.44
C VAL A 52 3.28 -5.64 1.01
N GLN A 53 4.44 -5.07 1.33
CA GLN A 53 4.53 -3.67 1.75
C GLN A 53 4.29 -2.73 0.57
N SER A 54 3.55 -1.66 0.81
CA SER A 54 3.48 -0.54 -0.13
C SER A 54 4.59 0.48 0.16
N ASN A 55 4.75 1.44 -0.74
CA ASN A 55 5.63 2.60 -0.55
C ASN A 55 5.06 3.63 0.43
N GLU A 56 3.87 3.43 0.99
CA GLU A 56 3.24 4.39 1.89
C GLU A 56 3.62 4.13 3.37
N THR A 57 3.70 5.24 4.11
CA THR A 57 3.97 5.31 5.55
C THR A 57 2.82 6.06 6.21
N PRO A 58 2.50 5.79 7.48
CA PRO A 58 1.65 6.67 8.28
C PRO A 58 2.19 8.10 8.27
N ALA A 59 1.30 9.09 8.39
CA ALA A 59 1.70 10.48 8.52
C ALA A 59 2.44 10.73 9.84
N GLU A 60 3.19 11.83 9.90
CA GLU A 60 3.92 12.22 11.12
C GLU A 60 2.97 12.38 12.32
N GLY A 61 3.35 11.82 13.46
CA GLY A 61 2.55 11.83 14.68
C GLY A 61 1.35 10.88 14.68
N VAL A 62 1.09 10.16 13.59
CA VAL A 62 -0.06 9.27 13.48
C VAL A 62 0.33 7.85 13.86
N LEU A 63 -0.41 7.30 14.83
CA LEU A 63 -0.40 5.88 15.16
C LEU A 63 -1.43 5.14 14.30
N HIS A 64 -0.95 4.32 13.37
CA HIS A 64 -1.77 3.45 12.56
C HIS A 64 -1.90 2.08 13.24
N PHE A 65 -3.10 1.78 13.78
CA PHE A 65 -3.41 0.50 14.39
C PHE A 65 -4.18 -0.40 13.42
N VAL A 66 -3.63 -1.57 13.11
CA VAL A 66 -4.18 -2.51 12.12
C VAL A 66 -4.41 -3.87 12.75
N ILE A 67 -5.63 -4.38 12.61
CA ILE A 67 -5.98 -5.79 12.91
C ILE A 67 -6.28 -6.49 11.59
N ALA A 68 -5.36 -7.34 11.14
CA ALA A 68 -5.48 -8.08 9.90
C ALA A 68 -5.83 -9.54 10.18
N HIS A 69 -6.88 -10.05 9.52
CA HIS A 69 -7.24 -11.47 9.52
C HIS A 69 -6.84 -12.07 8.18
N ARG A 70 -6.12 -13.20 8.22
CA ARG A 70 -5.77 -13.98 7.04
C ARG A 70 -6.45 -15.33 7.15
N PHE A 71 -7.40 -15.56 6.25
CA PHE A 71 -8.10 -16.82 6.11
C PHE A 71 -7.29 -17.85 5.34
N GLY A 72 -7.64 -19.12 5.52
CA GLY A 72 -7.06 -20.26 4.84
C GLY A 72 -7.39 -20.30 3.35
N THR A 73 -7.00 -21.39 2.70
CA THR A 73 -7.22 -21.57 1.27
C THR A 73 -8.69 -21.87 0.97
N LEU A 74 -9.24 -21.20 -0.06
CA LEU A 74 -10.62 -21.40 -0.52
C LEU A 74 -10.91 -22.86 -0.94
N SER A 75 -9.88 -23.59 -1.39
CA SER A 75 -9.96 -24.98 -1.83
C SER A 75 -10.16 -26.00 -0.71
N SER A 76 -10.23 -25.58 0.56
CA SER A 76 -10.43 -26.46 1.72
C SER A 76 -11.85 -27.05 1.83
N GLY A 77 -12.82 -26.51 1.08
CA GLY A 77 -14.17 -27.06 0.98
C GLY A 77 -15.09 -26.67 2.15
N ALA A 78 -16.33 -27.15 2.10
CA ALA A 78 -17.39 -26.71 3.02
C ALA A 78 -17.14 -27.09 4.50
N TYR A 79 -16.40 -28.17 4.75
CA TYR A 79 -16.07 -28.61 6.12
C TYR A 79 -15.26 -27.56 6.89
N ASP A 80 -14.23 -26.99 6.25
CA ASP A 80 -13.41 -25.90 6.81
C ASP A 80 -13.98 -24.51 6.47
N LEU A 81 -15.27 -24.45 6.08
CA LEU A 81 -15.96 -23.24 5.63
C LEU A 81 -15.18 -22.46 4.55
N TRP A 82 -14.63 -23.15 3.56
CA TRP A 82 -13.77 -22.60 2.50
C TRP A 82 -12.59 -21.77 3.04
N GLY A 83 -12.02 -22.20 4.16
CA GLY A 83 -10.84 -21.61 4.78
C GLY A 83 -11.16 -20.47 5.74
N LEU A 84 -12.44 -20.10 5.89
CA LEU A 84 -12.87 -19.07 6.84
C LEU A 84 -12.71 -19.53 8.30
N ASP A 85 -12.79 -20.83 8.57
CA ASP A 85 -12.61 -21.39 9.90
C ASP A 85 -11.14 -21.32 10.37
N ASN A 86 -10.19 -21.39 9.43
CA ASN A 86 -8.76 -21.28 9.72
C ASN A 86 -8.26 -19.84 9.50
N ALA A 87 -8.34 -19.00 10.53
CA ALA A 87 -7.90 -17.61 10.47
C ALA A 87 -6.70 -17.31 11.38
N GLN A 88 -5.68 -16.66 10.80
CA GLN A 88 -4.59 -16.05 11.56
C GLN A 88 -4.84 -14.56 11.73
N MET A 89 -4.51 -14.02 12.90
CA MET A 89 -4.70 -12.62 13.22
C MET A 89 -3.35 -11.96 13.46
N ARG A 90 -3.15 -10.78 12.87
CA ARG A 90 -2.01 -9.90 13.13
C ARG A 90 -2.51 -8.56 13.65
N MET A 91 -2.07 -8.19 14.85
CA MET A 91 -2.29 -6.87 15.44
C MET A 91 -1.01 -6.06 15.29
N ALA A 92 -1.07 -4.89 14.69
CA ALA A 92 0.12 -4.08 14.42
C ALA A 92 -0.12 -2.61 14.75
N PHE A 93 0.91 -2.00 15.32
CA PHE A 93 0.98 -0.60 15.66
C PHE A 93 2.14 0.00 14.88
N ASP A 94 1.85 0.80 13.86
CA ASP A 94 2.84 1.48 13.03
C ASP A 94 2.73 3.00 13.29
N TYR A 95 3.76 3.61 13.86
CA TYR A 95 3.80 5.03 14.22
C TYR A 95 4.67 5.82 13.23
N GLY A 96 4.10 6.86 12.64
CA GLY A 96 4.84 7.79 11.77
C GLY A 96 5.68 8.75 12.61
N VAL A 97 6.99 8.51 12.66
CA VAL A 97 7.95 9.37 13.36
C VAL A 97 8.15 10.68 12.59
N THR A 98 8.19 10.60 11.26
CA THR A 98 8.21 11.74 10.33
C THR A 98 7.34 11.40 9.13
N GLU A 99 7.14 12.32 8.19
CA GLU A 99 6.40 12.01 6.94
C GLU A 99 7.01 10.86 6.10
N GLY A 100 8.27 10.49 6.34
CA GLY A 100 8.98 9.45 5.59
C GLY A 100 9.50 8.30 6.43
N LEU A 101 9.39 8.36 7.76
CA LEU A 101 9.92 7.36 8.67
C LEU A 101 8.80 6.83 9.56
N ALA A 102 8.62 5.52 9.58
CA ALA A 102 7.71 4.84 10.49
C ALA A 102 8.42 3.72 11.23
N LEU A 103 8.06 3.55 12.51
CA LEU A 103 8.47 2.44 13.34
C LEU A 103 7.23 1.69 13.77
N GLY A 104 7.32 0.37 13.87
CA GLY A 104 6.17 -0.40 14.28
C GLY A 104 6.49 -1.66 15.04
N VAL A 105 5.49 -2.12 15.79
CA VAL A 105 5.50 -3.40 16.49
C VAL A 105 4.25 -4.17 16.17
N ALA A 106 4.36 -5.50 16.07
CA ALA A 106 3.19 -6.33 15.80
C ALA A 106 3.24 -7.67 16.51
N ARG A 107 2.05 -8.27 16.61
CA ARG A 107 1.82 -9.59 17.19
C ARG A 107 1.03 -10.42 16.20
N ASN A 108 1.55 -11.58 15.83
CA ASN A 108 0.87 -12.54 14.98
C ASN A 108 0.47 -13.80 15.76
N THR A 109 -0.78 -14.26 15.61
CA THR A 109 -1.21 -15.52 16.24
C THR A 109 -0.46 -16.72 15.67
N TYR A 110 -0.02 -16.65 14.41
CA TYR A 110 0.89 -17.61 13.80
C TYR A 110 2.23 -17.65 14.54
N GLN A 111 2.65 -18.84 14.95
CA GLN A 111 3.88 -19.11 15.72
C GLN A 111 4.08 -18.22 16.95
N LYS A 112 3.01 -17.58 17.42
CA LYS A 112 3.10 -16.61 18.51
C LYS A 112 4.22 -15.57 18.25
N THR A 113 4.39 -15.13 17.01
CA THR A 113 5.46 -14.22 16.58
C THR A 113 5.26 -12.78 17.07
N TYR A 114 6.35 -12.19 17.55
CA TYR A 114 6.48 -10.75 17.79
C TYR A 114 7.31 -10.12 16.67
N GLU A 115 6.93 -8.94 16.21
CA GLU A 115 7.59 -8.23 15.13
C GLU A 115 7.98 -6.83 15.60
N ALA A 116 9.15 -6.36 15.20
CA ALA A 116 9.57 -4.97 15.29
C ALA A 116 10.07 -4.55 13.90
N ASN A 117 9.53 -3.44 13.39
CA ASN A 117 9.77 -3.02 12.01
C ASN A 117 10.11 -1.54 11.90
N VAL A 118 10.81 -1.22 10.82
CA VAL A 118 11.13 0.15 10.38
C VAL A 118 10.80 0.27 8.89
N LYS A 119 10.18 1.39 8.53
CA LYS A 119 9.89 1.74 7.14
C LYS A 119 10.37 3.16 6.86
N VAL A 120 11.14 3.33 5.79
CA VAL A 120 11.77 4.61 5.42
C VAL A 120 11.55 4.90 3.94
N LYS A 121 10.94 6.04 3.63
CA LYS A 121 10.73 6.56 2.27
C LYS A 121 12.03 7.27 1.84
N LEU A 122 12.84 6.61 1.02
CA LEU A 122 14.15 7.09 0.59
C LEU A 122 14.04 8.08 -0.58
N LEU A 123 13.16 7.79 -1.55
CA LEU A 123 12.88 8.65 -2.70
C LEU A 123 11.37 8.77 -2.88
N ARG A 124 10.90 9.95 -3.28
CA ARG A 124 9.49 10.24 -3.55
C ARG A 124 9.32 10.61 -5.02
N GLN A 125 8.31 10.03 -5.65
CA GLN A 125 7.88 10.46 -6.97
C GLN A 125 7.37 11.92 -6.88
N ILE A 126 7.76 12.76 -7.83
CA ILE A 126 7.39 14.17 -7.91
C ILE A 126 6.72 14.42 -9.27
N SER A 127 5.61 15.14 -9.27
CA SER A 127 4.94 15.65 -10.47
C SER A 127 5.15 17.15 -10.60
N GLY A 128 5.25 17.66 -11.83
CA GLY A 128 5.45 19.09 -12.10
C GLY A 128 6.72 19.34 -12.92
N PRO A 129 7.24 20.58 -12.94
CA PRO A 129 8.41 20.97 -13.72
C PRO A 129 9.68 20.19 -13.36
N GLU A 130 9.89 19.89 -12.08
CA GLU A 130 11.01 19.08 -11.57
C GLU A 130 10.56 17.63 -11.30
N ALA A 131 9.96 16.99 -12.30
CA ALA A 131 9.40 15.65 -12.15
C ALA A 131 10.47 14.60 -11.83
N PHE A 132 10.19 13.78 -10.81
CA PHE A 132 10.93 12.56 -10.51
C PHE A 132 9.99 11.35 -10.63
N PRO A 133 10.29 10.33 -11.45
CA PRO A 133 9.28 9.37 -11.89
C PRO A 133 9.02 8.21 -10.92
N LEU A 134 9.79 8.06 -9.84
CA LEU A 134 9.80 6.84 -9.03
C LEU A 134 9.75 7.14 -7.54
N SER A 135 9.17 6.24 -6.75
CA SER A 135 9.32 6.21 -5.29
C SER A 135 10.13 4.99 -4.88
N LEU A 136 11.03 5.16 -3.91
CA LEU A 136 11.76 4.07 -3.27
C LEU A 136 11.51 4.12 -1.77
N THR A 137 11.03 3.01 -1.23
CA THR A 137 10.81 2.84 0.22
C THR A 137 11.52 1.60 0.69
N TRP A 138 12.32 1.73 1.74
CA TRP A 138 12.95 0.61 2.43
C TRP A 138 12.08 0.14 3.59
N TYR A 139 11.89 -1.16 3.72
CA TYR A 139 11.22 -1.78 4.85
C TYR A 139 12.11 -2.88 5.42
N SER A 140 12.24 -2.91 6.74
CA SER A 140 12.92 -4.00 7.44
C SER A 140 12.13 -4.40 8.67
N VAL A 141 12.06 -5.70 8.92
CA VAL A 141 11.39 -6.26 10.09
C VAL A 141 12.24 -7.37 10.70
N ALA A 142 12.37 -7.32 12.02
CA ALA A 142 12.86 -8.42 12.83
C ALA A 142 11.65 -9.13 13.46
N MET A 143 11.67 -10.45 13.44
CA MET A 143 10.58 -11.30 13.92
C MET A 143 11.15 -12.31 14.91
N ALA A 144 10.49 -12.47 16.05
CA ALA A 144 10.86 -13.42 17.09
C ALA A 144 9.76 -14.46 17.28
N ASN A 145 10.10 -15.74 17.09
CA ASN A 145 9.18 -16.86 17.30
C ASN A 145 8.94 -17.09 18.80
N GLY A 146 7.67 -16.95 19.21
CA GLY A 146 7.23 -17.05 20.60
C GLY A 146 6.62 -18.40 20.99
N THR A 147 6.72 -19.45 20.16
CA THR A 147 6.29 -20.79 20.58
C THR A 147 7.10 -21.29 21.76
N ARG A 148 6.45 -22.05 22.65
CA ARG A 148 7.15 -22.68 23.79
C ARG A 148 8.15 -23.70 23.25
N ALA A 149 9.26 -23.85 23.96
CA ALA A 149 10.24 -24.89 23.61
C ALA A 149 9.57 -26.28 23.72
N PRO A 150 10.00 -27.26 22.90
CA PRO A 150 9.46 -28.61 22.96
C PRO A 150 9.64 -29.30 24.32
N SER A 151 10.71 -28.97 25.04
CA SER A 151 10.99 -29.43 26.41
C SER A 151 11.78 -28.37 27.19
N GLU A 152 11.68 -28.40 28.53
CA GLU A 152 12.47 -27.52 29.41
C GLU A 152 13.96 -27.89 29.44
N ASP A 153 14.30 -29.13 29.08
CA ASP A 153 15.66 -29.68 29.17
C ASP A 153 16.58 -29.27 28.01
N THR A 154 16.05 -28.70 26.93
CA THR A 154 16.85 -28.20 25.78
C THR A 154 16.35 -26.83 25.30
N PRO A 155 16.56 -25.76 26.09
CA PRO A 155 16.20 -24.43 25.67
C PRO A 155 17.10 -23.99 24.50
N TYR A 156 16.50 -23.73 23.34
CA TYR A 156 17.23 -23.10 22.24
C TYR A 156 17.59 -21.66 22.60
N PRO A 157 18.79 -21.17 22.23
CA PRO A 157 19.14 -19.77 22.42
C PRO A 157 18.17 -18.87 21.67
N PHE A 158 17.84 -17.71 22.26
CA PHE A 158 16.88 -16.77 21.69
C PHE A 158 17.24 -16.35 20.25
N SER A 159 18.53 -16.30 19.91
CA SER A 159 19.01 -16.01 18.57
C SER A 159 18.44 -16.93 17.50
N ARG A 160 18.17 -18.22 17.80
CA ARG A 160 17.55 -19.16 16.84
C ARG A 160 16.08 -18.83 16.55
N ARG A 161 15.44 -18.04 17.39
CA ARG A 161 14.03 -17.63 17.23
C ARG A 161 13.88 -16.43 16.31
N LEU A 162 14.99 -15.80 15.90
CA LEU A 162 14.99 -14.59 15.11
C LEU A 162 15.01 -14.88 13.62
N SER A 163 14.21 -14.11 12.89
CA SER A 163 14.25 -14.02 11.43
C SER A 163 14.07 -12.57 11.01
N TYR A 164 14.63 -12.22 9.86
CA TYR A 164 14.63 -10.87 9.34
C TYR A 164 14.11 -10.87 7.91
N VAL A 165 13.38 -9.80 7.57
CA VAL A 165 12.97 -9.55 6.20
C VAL A 165 13.33 -8.11 5.84
N HIS A 166 13.93 -7.95 4.68
CA HIS A 166 14.29 -6.67 4.10
C HIS A 166 13.62 -6.53 2.74
N GLN A 167 12.96 -5.41 2.47
CA GLN A 167 12.25 -5.16 1.22
C GLN A 167 12.58 -3.76 0.71
N ALA A 168 12.93 -3.66 -0.57
CA ALA A 168 12.98 -2.40 -1.28
C ALA A 168 11.72 -2.29 -2.14
N VAL A 169 10.81 -1.39 -1.78
CA VAL A 169 9.57 -1.14 -2.51
C VAL A 169 9.83 -0.03 -3.54
N LEU A 170 9.97 -0.44 -4.80
CA LEU A 170 10.07 0.46 -5.95
C LEU A 170 8.66 0.64 -6.50
N ALA A 171 8.12 1.86 -6.45
CA ALA A 171 6.75 2.12 -6.86
C ALA A 171 6.63 3.34 -7.77
N ARG A 172 5.71 3.27 -8.74
CA ARG A 172 5.36 4.38 -9.61
C ARG A 172 3.85 4.44 -9.81
N LYS A 173 3.26 5.60 -9.51
CA LYS A 173 1.88 5.92 -9.89
C LYS A 173 1.89 6.41 -11.33
N MET A 174 1.19 5.70 -12.21
CA MET A 174 1.09 6.07 -13.63
C MET A 174 -0.07 7.04 -13.87
N ASN A 175 -1.19 6.82 -13.18
CA ASN A 175 -2.37 7.69 -13.18
C ASN A 175 -3.23 7.38 -11.94
N GLU A 176 -4.43 7.95 -11.85
CA GLU A 176 -5.34 7.73 -10.71
C GLU A 176 -5.83 6.29 -10.56
N LYS A 177 -5.86 5.51 -11.65
CA LYS A 177 -6.38 4.15 -11.69
C LYS A 177 -5.27 3.09 -11.62
N TRP A 178 -4.05 3.44 -12.00
CA TRP A 178 -2.95 2.51 -12.17
C TRP A 178 -1.70 2.96 -11.43
N SER A 179 -1.25 2.09 -10.53
CA SER A 179 0.04 2.15 -9.84
C SER A 179 0.75 0.80 -9.97
N LEU A 180 2.06 0.83 -10.14
CA LEU A 180 2.90 -0.35 -10.23
C LEU A 180 3.88 -0.36 -9.06
N ALA A 181 4.12 -1.54 -8.48
CA ALA A 181 5.19 -1.74 -7.51
C ALA A 181 5.95 -3.03 -7.79
N VAL A 182 7.28 -2.96 -7.61
CA VAL A 182 8.19 -4.10 -7.62
C VAL A 182 8.86 -4.12 -6.26
N VAL A 183 8.85 -5.28 -5.60
CA VAL A 183 9.28 -5.43 -4.20
C VAL A 183 10.29 -6.57 -4.07
N PRO A 184 11.54 -6.38 -4.55
CA PRO A 184 12.62 -7.28 -4.18
C PRO A 184 12.69 -7.41 -2.66
N SER A 185 12.75 -8.67 -2.22
CA SER A 185 12.70 -9.05 -0.82
C SER A 185 13.84 -10.00 -0.54
N PHE A 186 14.48 -9.83 0.61
CA PHE A 186 15.50 -10.71 1.14
C PHE A 186 15.06 -11.19 2.51
N VAL A 187 15.10 -12.50 2.75
CA VAL A 187 14.66 -13.15 3.98
C VAL A 187 15.83 -13.90 4.58
N HIS A 188 16.17 -13.58 5.83
CA HIS A 188 17.15 -14.33 6.62
C HIS A 188 16.47 -15.04 7.80
N ARG A 189 16.75 -16.32 7.99
CA ARG A 189 16.29 -17.10 9.15
C ARG A 189 17.50 -17.59 9.93
N ASN A 190 17.57 -17.30 11.23
CA ASN A 190 18.69 -17.79 12.04
C ASN A 190 18.65 -19.31 12.27
N PHE A 191 17.48 -19.94 12.09
CA PHE A 191 17.29 -21.37 12.23
C PHE A 191 16.37 -21.89 11.13
N VAL A 192 16.76 -23.02 10.56
CA VAL A 192 15.97 -23.82 9.61
C VAL A 192 15.84 -25.23 10.16
N SER A 193 14.68 -25.85 9.94
CA SER A 193 14.38 -27.16 10.52
C SER A 193 15.06 -28.31 9.78
N GLU A 194 15.23 -28.17 8.47
CA GLU A 194 15.82 -29.19 7.60
C GLU A 194 17.21 -28.74 7.14
N SER A 195 18.16 -29.68 7.06
CA SER A 195 19.54 -29.39 6.65
C SER A 195 19.67 -28.94 5.19
N GLY A 196 18.64 -29.17 4.37
CA GLY A 196 18.57 -28.72 2.98
C GLY A 196 17.98 -27.32 2.79
N ASP A 197 17.39 -26.73 3.85
CA ASP A 197 16.77 -25.41 3.75
C ASP A 197 17.82 -24.30 3.77
N ALA A 198 17.65 -23.33 2.87
CA ALA A 198 18.48 -22.13 2.88
C ALA A 198 18.06 -21.20 4.04
N HIS A 199 19.06 -20.67 4.74
CA HIS A 199 18.86 -19.58 5.69
C HIS A 199 18.42 -18.28 5.00
N ASP A 200 18.84 -18.11 3.74
CA ASP A 200 18.66 -16.90 2.93
C ASP A 200 17.79 -17.19 1.71
N LEU A 201 16.77 -16.36 1.47
CA LEU A 201 15.85 -16.42 0.33
C LEU A 201 15.65 -15.05 -0.32
#